data_AF-A0A521G6D4-F1
#
_entry.id   AF-A0A521G6D4-F1
#
_cell.length_a   1.000
_cell.length_b   1.000
_cell.length_c   1.000
_cell.angle_alpha   90.00
_cell.angle_beta   90.00
_cell.angle_gamma   90.00
#
_symmetry.space_group_name_H-M   'P 1'
#
loop_
_entity.id
_entity.type
_entity.pdbx_description
1 polymer ?
#
loop_
_entity_poly.entity_id
_entity_poly.type
_entity_poly.pdbx_seq_one_letter_code
_entity_poly.pdbx_strand_id
1 'polypeptide(L)'
;MTNDTEWTPYPDDNLLGITDKDEINALEAKGLAEAELFVFGLDTDELLTTNLILTIHKIAFGGLYDWAGQWRIVDVRVGQLEPPPPNQV
;
A
#
# COMPACT_ATOMS: atom_id res chain seq x y z
N MET A 1 9.97 13.90 -20.37
CA MET A 1 9.48 12.54 -20.08
C MET A 1 7.97 12.65 -20.03
N THR A 2 7.24 12.00 -20.93
CA THR A 2 5.79 11.92 -20.84
C THR A 2 5.45 11.02 -19.66
N ASN A 3 4.59 11.50 -18.78
CA ASN A 3 4.12 10.72 -17.66
C ASN A 3 3.08 9.73 -18.20
N ASP A 4 3.53 8.55 -18.59
CA ASP A 4 2.67 7.52 -19.22
C ASP A 4 1.92 6.66 -18.17
N THR A 5 1.82 7.13 -16.92
CA THR A 5 0.89 6.54 -15.94
C THR A 5 -0.40 7.33 -15.96
N GLU A 6 -1.38 6.89 -16.75
CA GLU A 6 -2.76 7.37 -16.60
C GLU A 6 -3.25 6.95 -15.22
N TRP A 7 -3.36 7.92 -14.31
CA TRP A 7 -3.97 7.72 -13.00
C TRP A 7 -5.49 7.76 -13.18
N THR A 8 -6.14 6.61 -13.07
CA THR A 8 -7.59 6.49 -13.03
C THR A 8 -8.01 6.36 -11.56
N PRO A 9 -8.61 7.39 -10.93
CA PRO A 9 -9.19 7.21 -9.61
C PRO A 9 -10.41 6.30 -9.72
N TYR A 10 -10.47 5.27 -8.89
CA TYR A 10 -11.74 4.65 -8.52
C TYR A 10 -12.12 5.19 -7.13
N PRO A 11 -13.15 6.04 -7.01
CA PRO A 11 -13.65 6.54 -5.73
C PRO A 11 -14.03 5.44 -4.73
N ASP A 12 -14.33 4.24 -5.24
CA ASP A 12 -14.68 3.05 -4.46
C ASP A 12 -13.47 2.39 -3.79
N ASP A 13 -12.23 2.83 -4.09
CA ASP A 13 -11.03 2.16 -3.60
C ASP A 13 -10.70 2.50 -2.13
N ASN A 14 -11.19 3.63 -1.60
CA ASN A 14 -10.89 4.02 -0.22
C ASN A 14 -12.12 4.11 0.68
N LEU A 15 -11.93 3.73 1.94
CA LEU A 15 -12.96 3.65 2.99
C LEU A 15 -13.68 4.98 3.28
N LEU A 16 -13.06 6.11 2.91
CA LEU A 16 -13.53 7.45 3.23
C LEU A 16 -14.24 8.12 2.05
N GLY A 17 -14.29 7.49 0.88
CA GLY A 17 -14.88 8.05 -0.34
C GLY A 17 -14.19 9.33 -0.83
N ILE A 18 -12.92 9.53 -0.46
CA ILE A 18 -12.14 10.71 -0.83
C ILE A 18 -11.77 10.60 -2.30
N THR A 19 -11.91 11.71 -3.03
CA THR A 19 -11.57 11.79 -4.47
C THR A 19 -10.49 12.82 -4.77
N ASP A 20 -10.21 13.72 -3.83
CA ASP A 20 -9.08 14.65 -3.92
C ASP A 20 -7.77 13.88 -3.70
N LYS A 21 -6.92 13.92 -4.72
CA LYS A 21 -5.62 13.24 -4.72
C LYS A 21 -4.68 13.78 -3.65
N ASP A 22 -4.68 15.08 -3.41
CA ASP A 22 -3.77 15.68 -2.42
C ASP A 22 -4.18 15.30 -1.00
N GLU A 23 -5.49 15.18 -0.76
CA GLU A 23 -6.03 14.68 0.51
C GLU A 23 -5.69 13.19 0.71
N ILE A 24 -5.86 12.34 -0.31
CA ILE A 24 -5.42 10.93 -0.28
C ILE A 24 -3.93 10.84 0.05
N ASN A 25 -3.08 11.56 -0.67
CA ASN A 25 -1.63 11.54 -0.46
C ASN A 25 -1.26 11.97 0.97
N ALA A 26 -1.96 12.96 1.54
CA ALA A 26 -1.70 13.43 2.89
C ALA A 26 -2.05 12.36 3.95
N LEU A 27 -3.15 11.62 3.75
CA LEU A 27 -3.55 10.52 4.62
C LEU A 27 -2.61 9.32 4.51
N GLU A 28 -2.20 8.96 3.28
CA GLU A 28 -1.19 7.93 3.04
C GLU A 28 0.16 8.31 3.69
N ALA A 29 0.61 9.56 3.55
CA ALA A 29 1.84 10.04 4.16
C ALA A 29 1.80 9.95 5.69
N LYS A 30 0.65 10.24 6.30
CA LYS A 30 0.45 10.05 7.75
C LYS A 30 0.60 8.58 8.13
N GLY A 31 -0.08 7.67 7.44
CA GLY A 31 0.02 6.24 7.73
C GLY A 31 1.45 5.69 7.52
N LEU A 32 2.15 6.16 6.49
CA LEU A 32 3.57 5.83 6.27
C LEU A 32 4.45 6.26 7.44
N ALA A 33 4.24 7.46 8.00
CA ALA A 33 4.97 7.91 9.18
C ALA A 33 4.71 7.04 10.42
N GLU A 34 3.47 6.55 10.60
CA GLU A 34 3.12 5.61 11.67
C GLU A 34 3.81 4.25 11.48
N ALA A 35 3.84 3.75 10.24
CA ALA A 35 4.53 2.51 9.90
C ALA A 35 6.05 2.63 10.06
N GLU A 36 6.64 3.77 9.70
CA GLU A 36 8.05 4.07 9.91
C GLU A 36 8.40 4.06 11.41
N LEU A 37 7.58 4.70 12.25
CA LEU A 37 7.77 4.67 13.71
C LEU A 37 7.68 3.24 14.27
N PHE A 38 6.75 2.42 13.76
CA PHE A 38 6.66 1.01 14.12
C PHE A 38 7.96 0.26 13.78
N VAL A 39 8.49 0.45 12.56
CA VAL A 39 9.74 -0.17 12.12
C VAL A 39 10.93 0.27 12.97
N PHE A 40 11.01 1.56 13.34
CA PHE A 40 12.05 2.06 14.25
C PHE A 40 11.99 1.46 15.65
N GLY A 41 10.82 0.95 16.06
CA GLY A 41 10.63 0.27 17.34
C GLY A 41 10.97 -1.22 17.33
N LEU A 42 11.29 -1.81 16.17
CA LEU A 42 11.64 -3.22 16.07
C LEU A 42 13.06 -3.47 16.62
N ASP A 43 13.25 -4.66 17.20
CA ASP A 43 14.58 -5.11 17.60
C ASP A 43 15.47 -5.36 16.38
N THR A 44 16.78 -5.15 16.53
CA THR A 44 17.74 -5.29 15.41
C THR A 44 17.87 -6.72 14.87
N ASP A 45 17.45 -7.71 15.65
CA ASP A 45 17.40 -9.13 15.28
C ASP A 45 16.00 -9.59 14.85
N GLU A 46 15.04 -8.68 14.73
CA GLU A 46 13.71 -8.99 14.21
C GLU A 46 13.80 -9.61 12.81
N LEU A 47 13.11 -10.72 12.62
CA LEU A 47 13.16 -11.47 11.37
C LEU A 47 12.26 -10.81 10.32
N LEU A 48 12.83 -10.59 9.13
CA LEU A 48 12.06 -10.15 7.97
C LEU A 48 11.19 -11.29 7.45
N THR A 49 9.95 -11.30 7.91
CA THR A 49 8.92 -12.26 7.50
C THR A 49 7.86 -11.61 6.63
N THR A 50 7.14 -12.42 5.85
CA THR A 50 5.96 -11.95 5.10
C THR A 50 4.91 -11.36 6.04
N ASN A 51 4.72 -11.95 7.23
CA ASN A 51 3.79 -11.43 8.23
C ASN A 51 4.19 -10.03 8.73
N LEU A 52 5.49 -9.78 8.91
CA LEU A 52 5.98 -8.45 9.27
C LEU A 52 5.70 -7.43 8.16
N ILE A 53 5.95 -7.80 6.90
CA ILE A 53 5.66 -6.93 5.74
C ILE A 53 4.16 -6.62 5.66
N LEU A 54 3.29 -7.61 5.80
CA LEU A 54 1.83 -7.42 5.82
C LEU A 54 1.38 -6.54 7.00
N THR A 55 2.04 -6.67 8.15
CA THR A 55 1.76 -5.84 9.34
C THR A 55 2.12 -4.38 9.08
N ILE A 56 3.33 -4.11 8.58
CA ILE A 56 3.79 -2.76 8.21
C ILE A 56 2.82 -2.15 7.18
N HIS A 57 2.43 -2.93 6.17
CA HIS A 57 1.47 -2.50 5.17
C HIS A 57 0.08 -2.21 5.77
N LYS A 58 -0.39 -2.99 6.73
CA LYS A 58 -1.65 -2.72 7.43
C LYS A 58 -1.59 -1.40 8.20
N ILE A 59 -0.48 -1.13 8.88
CA ILE A 59 -0.28 0.12 9.62
C ILE A 59 -0.28 1.31 8.64
N ALA A 60 0.48 1.20 7.55
CA ALA A 60 0.62 2.29 6.59
C ALA A 60 -0.70 2.68 5.90
N PHE A 61 -1.53 1.69 5.57
CA PHE A 61 -2.64 1.88 4.63
C PHE A 61 -4.02 1.51 5.19
N GLY A 62 -4.08 0.85 6.36
CA GLY A 62 -5.32 0.30 6.92
C GLY A 62 -6.35 1.33 7.38
N GLY A 63 -5.95 2.59 7.54
CA GLY A 63 -6.88 3.69 7.78
C GLY A 63 -7.65 4.15 6.53
N LEU A 64 -7.15 3.80 5.33
CA LEU A 64 -7.70 4.25 4.06
C LEU A 64 -8.21 3.09 3.19
N TYR A 65 -7.61 1.91 3.31
CA TYR A 65 -7.86 0.75 2.46
C TYR A 65 -8.22 -0.49 3.29
N ASP A 66 -9.30 -1.18 2.91
CA ASP A 66 -9.76 -2.41 3.58
C ASP A 66 -8.80 -3.60 3.34
N TRP A 67 -8.28 -3.70 2.13
CA TRP A 67 -7.31 -4.71 1.66
C TRP A 67 -5.90 -4.51 2.20
N ALA A 68 -5.62 -3.41 2.91
CA ALA A 68 -4.30 -3.20 3.50
C ALA A 68 -3.90 -4.37 4.41
N GLY A 69 -2.68 -4.88 4.23
CA GLY A 69 -2.17 -6.05 4.95
C GLY A 69 -2.65 -7.40 4.42
N GLN A 70 -3.26 -7.43 3.23
CA GLN A 70 -3.66 -8.65 2.53
C GLN A 70 -2.86 -8.83 1.24
N TRP A 71 -2.75 -10.07 0.78
CA TRP A 71 -2.27 -10.36 -0.57
C TRP A 71 -3.28 -9.88 -1.60
N ARG A 72 -2.80 -9.31 -2.70
CA ARG A 72 -3.67 -8.93 -3.81
C ARG A 72 -4.33 -10.16 -4.43
N ILE A 73 -5.55 -10.00 -4.89
CA ILE A 73 -6.32 -11.01 -5.63
C ILE A 73 -6.46 -10.67 -7.12
N VAL A 74 -5.82 -9.58 -7.55
CA VAL A 74 -5.90 -9.03 -8.90
C VAL A 74 -4.54 -9.06 -9.58
N ASP A 75 -4.56 -9.25 -10.90
CA ASP A 75 -3.38 -9.06 -11.74
C ASP A 75 -3.09 -7.56 -11.89
N VAL A 76 -1.81 -7.22 -11.84
CA VAL A 76 -1.34 -5.83 -11.97
C VAL A 76 -0.26 -5.75 -13.03
N ARG A 77 -0.10 -4.59 -13.64
CA ARG A 77 0.97 -4.31 -14.60
C ARG A 77 1.60 -2.97 -14.26
N VAL A 78 2.93 -2.92 -14.27
CA VAL A 78 3.70 -1.71 -14.01
C VAL A 78 4.47 -1.36 -15.28
N GLY A 79 3.92 -0.44 -16.08
CA GLY A 79 4.45 -0.13 -17.41
C GLY A 79 4.39 -1.36 -18.33
N GLN A 80 5.56 -1.91 -18.67
CA GLN A 80 5.70 -3.12 -19.50
C GLN A 80 6.00 -4.40 -18.69
N LEU A 81 6.03 -4.31 -17.35
CA LEU A 81 6.33 -5.44 -16.48
C LEU A 81 5.07 -5.99 -15.82
N GLU A 82 4.96 -7.32 -15.81
CA GLU A 82 3.94 -8.05 -15.07
C GLU A 82 4.61 -8.73 -13.86
N PRO A 83 4.23 -8.36 -12.62
CA PRO A 83 4.59 -9.13 -11.44
C PRO A 83 4.02 -10.56 -11.50
N PRO A 84 4.46 -11.47 -10.60
CA PRO A 84 3.86 -12.80 -10.49
C PRO A 84 2.32 -12.73 -10.40
N PRO A 85 1.53 -13.71 -10.85
CA PRO A 85 0.08 -13.70 -10.63
C PRO A 85 -0.26 -13.85 -9.14
N PRO A 86 -1.46 -13.42 -8.68
CA PRO A 86 -1.91 -13.50 -7.27
C PRO A 86 -1.75 -14.87 -6.61
N ASN A 87 -1.93 -15.95 -7.38
CA ASN A 87 -1.83 -17.33 -6.90
C ASN A 87 -0.38 -17.83 -6.75
N GLN A 88 0.62 -16.99 -7.02
CA GLN A 88 2.05 -17.29 -6.93
C GLN A 88 2.80 -16.39 -5.94
N VAL A 89 2.07 -15.61 -5.14
CA VAL A 89 2.62 -14.74 -4.09
C VAL A 89 2.35 -15.33 -2.72
#